data_AF-A0A965J037-F1
#
_entry.id   AF-A0A965J037-F1
#
_cell.length_a   1.000
_cell.length_b   1.000
_cell.length_c   1.000
_cell.angle_alpha   90.00
_cell.angle_beta   90.00
_cell.angle_gamma   90.00
#
_symmetry.space_group_name_H-M   'P 1'
#
loop_
_entity.id
_entity.type
_entity.pdbx_description
1 polymer ?
#
loop_
_entity_poly.entity_id
_entity_poly.type
_entity_poly.pdbx_seq_one_letter_code
_entity_poly.pdbx_strand_id
1 'polypeptide(L)'
;MEPRHHEDRWLPLLAPVARGTVLQALGTPAPIAMALWVGLVSQFLPVIGTYIAGVLPVLLTFLDSPGRALVVVIIIAVYQQVENYLFAPRITARTMELHAALAFGSALVGGAVLGPVGAILGLPAAAMIQGVLAAEGERHEVIDDPLVKVVEKKKPTKRQKK
;
A
#
# COMPACT_ATOMS: atom_id res chain seq x y z
N MET A 1 -23.72 -16.70 8.37
CA MET A 1 -24.11 -15.30 8.06
C MET A 1 -22.99 -14.69 7.24
N GLU A 2 -23.34 -14.39 5.99
CA GLU A 2 -22.63 -13.84 4.82
C GLU A 2 -21.11 -14.06 4.58
N PRO A 3 -20.74 -14.68 3.43
CA PRO A 3 -19.40 -14.70 2.86
C PRO A 3 -19.14 -13.45 2.00
N ARG A 4 -17.96 -12.79 2.07
CA ARG A 4 -17.62 -11.66 1.16
C ARG A 4 -16.13 -11.43 0.88
N HIS A 5 -15.31 -12.47 0.94
CA HIS A 5 -13.85 -12.32 0.88
C HIS A 5 -13.19 -12.49 -0.51
N HIS A 6 -13.99 -12.59 -1.58
CA HIS A 6 -13.50 -12.96 -2.93
C HIS A 6 -13.62 -11.85 -3.97
N GLU A 7 -14.36 -10.77 -3.67
CA GLU A 7 -14.75 -9.75 -4.65
C GLU A 7 -13.63 -8.72 -4.93
N ASP A 8 -12.65 -8.62 -4.03
CA ASP A 8 -11.60 -7.59 -4.08
C ASP A 8 -10.35 -8.03 -4.84
N ARG A 9 -10.29 -9.30 -5.29
CA ARG A 9 -9.07 -9.87 -5.90
C ARG A 9 -8.72 -9.25 -7.26
N TRP A 10 -9.67 -8.62 -7.92
CA TRP A 10 -9.49 -7.94 -9.21
C TRP A 10 -9.20 -6.44 -9.07
N LEU A 11 -9.43 -5.86 -7.89
CA LEU A 11 -9.17 -4.43 -7.61
C LEU A 11 -7.74 -3.98 -7.97
N PRO A 12 -6.67 -4.72 -7.61
CA PRO A 12 -5.31 -4.29 -7.93
C PRO A 12 -4.96 -4.41 -9.42
N LEU A 13 -5.72 -5.20 -10.19
CA LEU A 13 -5.51 -5.34 -11.63
C LEU A 13 -6.23 -4.26 -12.45
N LEU A 14 -7.37 -3.76 -11.96
CA LEU A 14 -8.15 -2.71 -12.63
C LEU A 14 -7.39 -1.40 -12.80
N ALA A 15 -6.60 -1.05 -11.80
CA ALA A 15 -5.87 0.22 -11.75
C ALA A 15 -4.78 0.36 -12.85
N PRO A 16 -3.88 -0.61 -13.05
CA PRO A 16 -2.93 -0.60 -14.18
C PRO A 16 -3.61 -0.75 -15.54
N VAL A 17 -4.68 -1.54 -15.65
CA VAL A 17 -5.44 -1.67 -16.91
C VAL A 17 -6.07 -0.34 -17.31
N ALA A 18 -6.77 0.33 -16.39
CA ALA A 18 -7.39 1.63 -16.64
C ALA A 18 -6.35 2.69 -17.06
N ARG A 19 -5.20 2.76 -16.38
CA ARG A 19 -4.08 3.63 -16.76
C ARG A 19 -3.53 3.33 -18.16
N GLY A 20 -3.37 2.04 -18.48
CA GLY A 20 -2.92 1.60 -19.81
C GLY A 20 -3.91 1.95 -20.93
N THR A 21 -5.22 1.81 -20.67
CA THR A 21 -6.27 2.15 -21.63
C THR A 21 -6.32 3.66 -21.89
N VAL A 22 -6.17 4.49 -20.85
CA VAL A 22 -6.12 5.95 -20.97
C VAL A 22 -4.94 6.40 -21.83
N LEU A 23 -3.74 5.88 -21.57
CA LEU A 23 -2.55 6.24 -22.35
C LEU A 23 -2.67 5.80 -23.82
N GLN A 24 -3.23 4.61 -24.09
CA GLN A 24 -3.51 4.16 -25.46
C GLN A 24 -4.55 5.04 -26.17
N ALA A 25 -5.61 5.45 -25.47
CA ALA A 25 -6.67 6.28 -26.05
C ALA A 25 -6.20 7.69 -26.42
N LEU A 26 -5.14 8.20 -25.77
CA LEU A 26 -4.60 9.54 -25.98
C LEU A 26 -3.63 9.64 -27.18
N GLY A 27 -3.31 8.50 -27.83
CA GLY A 27 -2.43 8.47 -29.00
C GLY A 27 -0.99 8.93 -28.70
N THR A 28 -0.56 8.80 -27.45
CA THR A 28 0.78 9.22 -27.02
C THR A 28 1.86 8.32 -27.63
N PRO A 29 3.10 8.82 -27.83
CA PRO A 29 4.19 8.00 -28.34
C PRO A 29 4.43 6.77 -27.45
N ALA A 30 4.50 5.58 -28.05
CA ALA A 30 4.81 4.32 -27.37
C ALA A 30 3.94 4.04 -26.09
N PRO A 31 2.61 3.91 -26.23
CA PRO A 31 1.69 3.86 -25.08
C PRO A 31 1.89 2.61 -24.21
N ILE A 32 2.30 1.48 -24.81
CA ILE A 32 2.60 0.24 -24.08
C ILE A 32 3.83 0.43 -23.18
N ALA A 33 4.90 1.04 -23.69
CA ALA A 33 6.11 1.30 -22.92
C ALA A 33 5.83 2.28 -21.76
N MET A 34 5.03 3.32 -22.02
CA MET A 34 4.59 4.25 -20.97
C MET A 34 3.74 3.55 -19.91
N ALA A 35 2.80 2.69 -20.31
CA ALA A 35 1.96 1.95 -19.36
C ALA A 35 2.79 1.00 -18.47
N LEU A 36 3.77 0.30 -19.05
CA LEU A 36 4.70 -0.55 -18.30
C LEU A 36 5.57 0.25 -17.33
N TRP A 37 6.13 1.38 -17.78
CA TRP A 37 6.87 2.30 -16.93
C TRP A 37 6.03 2.79 -15.76
N VAL A 38 4.82 3.30 -16.05
CA VAL A 38 3.95 3.86 -15.03
C VAL A 38 3.49 2.80 -14.04
N GLY A 39 3.10 1.62 -14.53
CA GLY A 39 2.73 0.49 -13.69
C GLY A 39 3.85 0.08 -12.75
N LEU A 40 5.05 -0.15 -13.28
CA LEU A 40 6.20 -0.59 -12.50
C LEU A 40 6.62 0.45 -11.45
N VAL A 41 6.75 1.73 -11.83
CA VAL A 41 7.22 2.79 -10.92
C VAL A 41 6.18 3.10 -9.84
N SER A 42 4.88 3.06 -10.17
CA SER A 42 3.80 3.30 -9.20
C SER A 42 3.69 2.23 -8.11
N GLN A 43 4.13 1.00 -8.39
CA GLN A 43 4.06 -0.11 -7.43
C GLN A 43 5.04 0.00 -6.26
N PHE A 44 6.11 0.78 -6.37
CA PHE A 44 7.07 0.94 -5.27
C PHE A 44 6.52 1.79 -4.13
N LEU A 45 5.80 2.87 -4.45
CA LEU A 45 5.16 3.74 -3.48
C LEU A 45 3.76 4.12 -4.03
N PRO A 46 2.65 3.63 -3.45
CA PRO A 46 1.31 3.76 -4.05
C PRO A 46 0.89 5.19 -4.42
N VAL A 47 1.29 6.18 -3.60
CA VAL A 47 0.96 7.59 -3.82
C VAL A 47 2.10 8.31 -4.54
N ILE A 48 3.30 8.27 -3.98
CA ILE A 48 4.46 9.01 -4.48
C ILE A 48 4.95 8.45 -5.82
N GLY A 49 4.93 7.12 -5.97
CA GLY A 49 5.35 6.42 -7.17
C GLY A 49 4.52 6.82 -8.39
N THR A 50 3.21 7.05 -8.26
CA THR A 50 2.38 7.46 -9.41
C THR A 50 2.70 8.88 -9.87
N TYR A 51 3.00 9.80 -8.95
CA TYR A 51 3.45 11.15 -9.33
C TYR A 51 4.80 11.12 -10.05
N ILE A 52 5.78 10.37 -9.54
CA ILE A 52 7.09 10.21 -10.19
C ILE A 52 6.93 9.50 -11.54
N ALA A 53 6.12 8.45 -11.59
CA ALA A 53 5.82 7.69 -12.80
C ALA A 53 5.19 8.56 -13.89
N GLY A 54 4.28 9.46 -13.52
CA GLY A 54 3.56 10.34 -14.44
C GLY A 54 4.42 11.43 -15.09
N VAL A 55 5.59 11.75 -14.52
CA VAL A 55 6.51 12.78 -15.08
C VAL A 55 6.92 12.44 -16.51
N LEU A 56 7.31 11.19 -16.75
CA LEU A 56 7.85 10.78 -18.05
C LEU A 56 6.78 10.80 -19.18
N PRO A 57 5.57 10.21 -19.01
CA PRO A 57 4.49 10.33 -19.99
C PRO A 57 4.08 11.78 -20.27
N VAL A 58 3.98 12.61 -19.23
CA VAL A 58 3.61 14.02 -19.38
C VAL A 58 4.68 14.77 -20.17
N LEU A 59 5.95 14.57 -19.84
CA LEU A 59 7.06 15.23 -20.53
C LEU A 59 7.13 14.81 -22.00
N LEU A 60 7.06 13.50 -22.29
CA LEU A 60 7.10 12.99 -23.66
C LEU A 60 5.90 13.45 -24.50
N THR A 61 4.71 13.48 -23.91
CA THR A 61 3.52 13.99 -24.61
C THR A 61 3.59 15.51 -24.81
N PHE A 62 4.20 16.23 -23.87
CA PHE A 62 4.38 17.68 -23.96
C PHE A 62 5.32 18.07 -25.11
N LEU A 63 6.37 17.27 -25.34
CA LEU A 63 7.29 17.45 -26.47
C LEU A 63 6.62 17.20 -27.83
N ASP A 64 5.62 16.32 -27.91
CA ASP A 64 4.85 16.06 -29.13
C ASP A 64 3.72 17.10 -29.33
N SER A 65 2.91 17.33 -28.31
CA SER A 65 1.78 18.26 -28.35
C SER A 65 1.44 18.79 -26.96
N PRO A 66 1.70 20.09 -26.67
CA PRO A 66 1.37 20.68 -25.38
C PRO A 66 -0.12 20.57 -25.01
N GLY A 67 -1.01 20.64 -26.00
CA GLY A 67 -2.45 20.49 -25.80
C GLY A 67 -2.84 19.09 -25.33
N ARG A 68 -2.25 18.04 -25.92
CA ARG A 68 -2.47 16.65 -25.47
C ARG A 68 -1.88 16.39 -24.09
N ALA A 69 -0.73 16.99 -23.78
CA ALA A 69 -0.11 16.86 -22.47
C ALA A 69 -0.98 17.42 -21.34
N LEU A 70 -1.66 18.54 -21.57
CA LEU A 70 -2.60 19.09 -20.59
C LEU A 70 -3.75 18.11 -20.31
N VAL A 71 -4.30 17.47 -21.36
CA VAL A 71 -5.34 16.44 -21.21
C VAL A 71 -4.82 15.24 -20.42
N VAL A 72 -3.60 14.77 -20.71
CA VAL A 72 -2.94 13.69 -19.95
C VAL A 72 -2.83 14.04 -18.47
N VAL A 73 -2.36 15.26 -18.15
CA VAL A 73 -2.22 15.72 -16.76
C VAL A 73 -3.57 15.74 -16.04
N ILE A 74 -4.62 16.26 -16.68
CA ILE A 74 -5.96 16.31 -16.09
C ILE A 74 -6.48 14.90 -15.82
N ILE A 75 -6.33 13.98 -16.76
CA ILE A 75 -6.80 12.60 -16.58
C ILE A 75 -6.01 11.90 -15.46
N ILE A 76 -4.68 12.03 -15.43
CA ILE A 76 -3.86 11.47 -14.36
C ILE A 76 -4.27 12.03 -13.01
N ALA A 77 -4.49 13.35 -12.92
CA ALA A 77 -4.91 14.00 -11.68
C ALA A 77 -6.27 13.49 -11.18
N VAL A 78 -7.28 13.42 -12.05
CA VAL A 78 -8.62 12.91 -11.71
C VAL A 78 -8.55 11.45 -11.30
N TYR A 79 -7.84 10.62 -12.05
CA TYR A 79 -7.63 9.22 -11.73
C TYR A 79 -6.95 9.05 -10.36
N GLN A 80 -5.92 9.86 -10.08
CA GLN A 80 -5.22 9.82 -8.79
C GLN A 80 -6.13 10.20 -7.63
N GLN A 81 -7.06 11.15 -7.81
CA GLN A 81 -8.05 11.46 -6.77
C GLN A 81 -8.95 10.25 -6.48
N VAL A 82 -9.46 9.59 -7.52
CA VAL A 82 -10.27 8.37 -7.35
C VAL A 82 -9.48 7.30 -6.59
N GLU A 83 -8.21 7.10 -6.94
CA GLU A 83 -7.36 6.11 -6.27
C GLU A 83 -7.07 6.45 -4.81
N ASN A 84 -6.78 7.73 -4.52
CA ASN A 84 -6.51 8.18 -3.16
C ASN A 84 -7.75 8.14 -2.27
N TYR A 85 -8.95 8.42 -2.79
CA TYR A 85 -10.17 8.49 -1.99
C TYR A 85 -10.91 7.15 -1.88
N LEU A 86 -10.91 6.30 -2.92
CA LEU A 86 -11.67 5.05 -2.93
C LEU A 86 -10.80 3.81 -2.69
N PHE A 87 -9.59 3.78 -3.26
CA PHE A 87 -8.74 2.58 -3.24
C PHE A 87 -7.78 2.58 -2.06
N ALA A 88 -7.10 3.70 -1.78
CA ALA A 88 -6.15 3.80 -0.67
C ALA A 88 -6.74 3.39 0.69
N PRO A 89 -7.90 3.90 1.16
CA PRO A 89 -8.44 3.49 2.47
C PRO A 89 -8.83 2.01 2.55
N ARG A 90 -9.18 1.37 1.43
CA ARG A 90 -9.48 -0.07 1.40
C ARG A 90 -8.23 -0.95 1.45
N ILE A 91 -7.13 -0.47 0.87
CA ILE A 91 -5.86 -1.22 0.81
C ILE A 91 -5.09 -1.08 2.14
N THR A 92 -5.06 0.12 2.72
CA THR A 92 -4.27 0.41 3.93
C THR A 92 -4.90 -0.15 5.22
N ALA A 93 -6.17 -0.54 5.22
CA ALA A 93 -6.89 -1.01 6.41
C ALA A 93 -6.46 -2.41 6.94
N ARG A 94 -5.46 -3.07 6.36
CA ARG A 94 -5.08 -4.45 6.73
C ARG A 94 -3.60 -4.73 6.97
N THR A 95 -2.70 -3.78 6.82
CA THR A 95 -1.26 -4.05 6.92
C THR A 95 -0.70 -3.49 8.21
N MET A 96 -0.03 -4.35 8.98
CA MET A 96 0.63 -4.02 10.24
C MET A 96 1.30 -2.65 10.15
N GLU A 97 0.97 -1.76 11.07
CA GLU A 97 1.62 -0.47 11.14
C GLU A 97 3.13 -0.70 11.29
N LEU A 98 3.89 -0.32 10.26
CA LEU A 98 5.34 -0.31 10.31
C LEU A 98 5.72 0.59 11.49
N HIS A 99 6.44 0.04 12.47
CA HIS A 99 6.76 0.80 13.68
C HIS A 99 7.53 2.07 13.27
N ALA A 100 7.11 3.25 13.73
CA ALA A 100 7.64 4.53 13.23
C ALA A 100 9.17 4.63 13.34
N ALA A 101 9.77 4.03 14.38
CA ALA A 101 11.22 3.97 14.53
C ALA A 101 11.91 3.11 13.46
N LEU A 102 11.29 2.01 13.01
CA LEU A 102 11.80 1.16 11.93
C LEU A 102 11.74 1.88 10.59
N ALA A 103 10.62 2.58 10.33
CA ALA A 103 10.47 3.41 9.14
C ALA A 103 11.56 4.51 9.09
N PHE A 104 11.70 5.26 10.18
CA PHE A 104 12.69 6.34 10.27
C PHE A 104 14.13 5.81 10.18
N GLY A 105 14.45 4.74 10.92
CA GLY A 105 15.76 4.10 10.87
C GLY A 105 16.11 3.60 9.47
N SER A 106 15.16 2.97 8.77
CA SER A 106 15.36 2.50 7.40
C SER A 106 15.58 3.63 6.39
N ALA A 107 14.89 4.77 6.55
CA ALA A 107 15.08 5.93 5.69
C ALA A 107 16.46 6.57 5.91
N LEU A 108 16.94 6.62 7.15
CA LEU A 108 18.29 7.08 7.48
C LEU A 108 19.37 6.15 6.93
N VAL A 109 19.23 4.84 7.14
CA VAL A 109 20.19 3.84 6.64
C VAL A 109 20.22 3.83 5.12
N GLY A 110 19.04 3.76 4.48
CA GLY A 110 18.94 3.84 3.02
C GLY A 110 19.51 5.14 2.49
N GLY A 111 19.19 6.26 3.15
CA GLY A 111 19.72 7.58 2.86
C GLY A 111 21.24 7.66 2.93
N ALA A 112 21.85 7.03 3.93
CA ALA A 112 23.30 6.99 4.09
C ALA A 112 24.01 6.15 3.03
N VAL A 113 23.39 5.05 2.55
CA VAL A 113 24.02 4.12 1.60
C VAL A 113 23.87 4.59 0.14
N LEU A 114 22.69 5.07 -0.26
CA LEU A 114 22.38 5.42 -1.66
C LEU A 114 21.89 6.88 -1.83
N GLY A 115 22.03 7.72 -0.81
CA GLY A 115 21.56 9.10 -0.86
C GLY A 115 20.03 9.19 -0.91
N PRO A 116 19.45 10.23 -1.54
CA PRO A 116 18.00 10.45 -1.57
C PRO A 116 17.19 9.27 -2.09
N VAL A 117 17.72 8.55 -3.10
CA VAL A 117 17.06 7.36 -3.66
C VAL A 117 16.96 6.25 -2.61
N GLY A 118 18.03 6.03 -1.84
CA GLY A 118 18.02 5.02 -0.78
C GLY A 118 17.08 5.36 0.37
N ALA A 119 16.91 6.64 0.69
CA ALA A 119 15.96 7.06 1.72
C ALA A 119 14.51 6.69 1.34
N ILE A 120 14.16 6.83 0.06
CA ILE A 120 12.84 6.45 -0.47
C ILE A 120 12.68 4.92 -0.48
N LEU A 121 13.71 4.19 -0.92
CA LEU A 121 13.68 2.72 -1.01
C LEU A 121 13.79 2.02 0.36
N GLY A 122 14.31 2.71 1.38
CA GLY A 122 14.43 2.16 2.73
C GLY A 122 13.08 1.77 3.33
N LEU A 123 12.04 2.56 3.08
CA LEU A 123 10.68 2.33 3.59
C LEU A 123 10.05 1.00 3.10
N PRO A 124 9.92 0.75 1.79
CA PRO A 124 9.39 -0.52 1.30
C PRO A 124 10.31 -1.70 1.66
N ALA A 125 11.64 -1.51 1.71
CA ALA A 125 12.57 -2.55 2.16
C ALA A 125 12.31 -2.95 3.62
N ALA A 126 12.14 -1.98 4.51
CA ALA A 126 11.79 -2.25 5.91
C ALA A 126 10.43 -2.91 6.06
N ALA A 127 9.43 -2.50 5.27
CA ALA A 127 8.12 -3.14 5.26
C ALA A 127 8.19 -4.61 4.82
N MET A 128 9.00 -4.92 3.79
CA MET A 128 9.24 -6.30 3.37
C MET A 128 9.93 -7.13 4.47
N ILE A 129 10.98 -6.58 5.09
CA ILE A 129 11.68 -7.26 6.19
C ILE A 129 10.74 -7.52 7.36
N GLN A 130 9.99 -6.49 7.80
CA GLN A 130 9.01 -6.64 8.87
C GLN A 130 7.93 -7.67 8.51
N GLY A 131 7.47 -7.69 7.26
CA GLY A 131 6.50 -8.67 6.78
C GLY A 131 7.02 -10.11 6.84
N VAL A 132 8.28 -10.34 6.46
CA VAL A 132 8.92 -11.66 6.55
C VAL A 132 9.12 -12.07 8.01
N LEU A 133 9.64 -11.17 8.86
CA LEU A 133 9.85 -11.45 10.28
C LEU A 133 8.53 -11.73 11.02
N ALA A 134 7.45 -11.01 10.68
CA ALA A 134 6.12 -11.24 11.23
C ALA A 134 5.51 -12.57 10.73
N ALA A 135 5.94 -13.09 9.58
CA ALA A 135 5.49 -14.39 9.08
C ALA A 135 6.20 -15.57 9.75
N GLU A 136 7.46 -15.41 10.18
CA GLU A 136 8.23 -16.43 10.92
C GLU A 136 7.94 -16.44 12.44
N GLY A 137 7.44 -15.33 13.00
CA GLY A 137 7.03 -15.23 14.39
C GLY A 137 5.71 -15.96 14.66
N GLU A 138 5.78 -17.27 14.82
CA GLU A 138 4.70 -18.15 15.30
C GLU A 138 3.79 -17.45 16.31
N ARG A 139 2.50 -17.34 15.95
CA ARG A 139 1.42 -17.22 16.93
C ARG A 139 1.54 -18.41 17.87
N HIS A 140 2.19 -18.22 19.02
CA HIS A 140 1.86 -19.02 20.18
C HIS A 140 0.46 -18.60 20.60
N GLU A 141 -0.54 -19.17 19.92
CA GLU A 141 -1.85 -19.34 20.52
C GLU A 141 -1.56 -20.04 21.84
N VAL A 142 -1.64 -19.28 22.94
CA VAL A 142 -1.60 -19.84 24.28
C VAL A 142 -2.71 -20.88 24.26
N ILE A 143 -2.32 -22.15 24.16
CA ILE A 143 -3.23 -23.27 24.29
C ILE A 143 -3.93 -23.01 25.61
N ASP A 144 -5.24 -22.77 25.56
CA ASP A 144 -6.11 -22.68 26.73
C ASP A 144 -6.13 -24.06 27.39
N ASP A 145 -5.02 -24.39 28.07
CA ASP A 145 -4.93 -25.59 28.88
C ASP A 145 -5.89 -25.40 30.07
N PRO A 146 -6.78 -26.36 30.35
CA PRO A 146 -7.69 -26.30 31.49
C PRO A 146 -6.99 -26.06 32.85
N LEU A 147 -5.66 -26.17 32.93
CA LEU A 147 -4.83 -25.82 34.09
C LEU A 147 -4.64 -24.31 34.33
N VAL A 148 -4.93 -23.43 33.36
CA VAL A 148 -4.79 -21.96 33.51
C VAL A 148 -6.03 -21.32 34.18
N LYS A 149 -7.12 -22.08 34.33
CA LYS A 149 -8.29 -21.63 35.09
C LYS A 149 -7.98 -21.65 36.58
N VAL A 150 -7.57 -20.49 37.10
CA VAL A 150 -7.54 -20.23 38.55
C VAL A 150 -8.95 -20.47 39.08
N VAL A 151 -9.13 -21.57 39.81
CA VAL A 151 -10.38 -21.89 40.50
C VAL A 151 -10.67 -20.72 41.44
N GLU A 152 -11.63 -19.89 41.04
CA GLU A 152 -12.04 -18.73 41.80
C GLU A 152 -12.64 -19.22 43.12
N LYS A 153 -11.87 -19.10 44.20
CA LYS A 153 -12.24 -19.57 45.53
C LYS A 153 -13.44 -18.75 46.02
N LYS A 154 -14.63 -19.33 45.87
CA LYS A 154 -15.92 -18.77 46.30
C LYS A 154 -15.81 -18.21 47.73
N LYS A 155 -15.81 -16.88 47.87
CA LYS A 155 -15.86 -16.21 49.18
C LYS A 155 -17.12 -16.67 49.92
N PRO A 156 -17.04 -17.02 51.21
CA PRO A 156 -18.22 -17.43 51.95
C PRO A 156 -19.14 -16.22 52.12
N THR A 157 -20.34 -16.32 51.55
CA THR A 157 -21.44 -15.38 51.78
C THR A 157 -21.70 -15.26 53.28
N LYS A 158 -21.36 -14.11 53.88
CA LYS A 158 -21.82 -13.75 55.22
C LYS A 158 -23.35 -13.73 55.19
N ARG A 159 -23.97 -14.74 55.80
CA ARG A 159 -25.38 -14.71 56.19
C ARG A 159 -25.61 -13.43 57.00
N GLN A 160 -26.32 -12.46 56.41
CA GLN A 160 -27.00 -11.43 57.17
C GLN A 160 -27.96 -12.16 58.12
N LYS A 161 -27.66 -12.12 59.42
CA LYS A 161 -28.61 -12.48 60.46
C LYS A 161 -29.56 -11.29 60.61
N LYS A 162 -30.84 -11.62 60.51
CA LYS A 162 -32.02 -10.85 60.94
C LYS A 162 -31.80 -10.08 62.23
#